data_AF-A0A2A2RIJ0-F1
#
_entry.id   AF-A0A2A2RIJ0-F1
#
_cell.length_a   1.000
_cell.length_b   1.000
_cell.length_c   1.000
_cell.angle_alpha   90.00
_cell.angle_beta   90.00
_cell.angle_gamma   90.00
#
_symmetry.space_group_name_H-M   'P 1'
#
loop_
_entity.id
_entity.type
_entity.pdbx_description
1 polymer ?
#
loop_
_entity_poly.entity_id
_entity_poly.type
_entity_poly.pdbx_seq_one_letter_code
_entity_poly.pdbx_strand_id
1 'polypeptide(L)'
;ENGIPVPTTFSYPGYATSPAASEVLRSRGYLLARAGGARVFDPAKDDPLTLPQAFDSKPDSTMEQFKAAIAQARDGKIAVLTFHGVPDIKHPWVNTDPVKFAAYMQALKDSGCKVVALRDLARYLPPPKR
;
A
#
# COMPACT_ATOMS: atom_id res chain seq x y z
N GLU A 1 8.31 28.21 5.89
CA GLU A 1 7.99 26.94 5.20
C GLU A 1 6.59 26.49 5.60
N ASN A 2 5.82 25.90 4.68
CA ASN A 2 4.37 25.65 4.79
C ASN A 2 3.95 24.60 5.85
N GLY A 3 4.79 24.26 6.83
CA GLY A 3 4.49 23.28 7.88
C GLY A 3 4.31 21.84 7.38
N ILE A 4 4.75 21.54 6.15
CA ILE A 4 4.62 20.22 5.54
C ILE A 4 5.73 19.31 6.11
N PRO A 5 5.39 18.19 6.77
CA PRO A 5 6.40 17.26 7.30
C PRO A 5 7.24 16.62 6.18
N VAL A 6 8.50 16.32 6.49
CA VAL A 6 9.38 15.56 5.58
C VAL A 6 8.75 14.17 5.31
N PRO A 7 8.61 13.73 4.05
CA PRO A 7 8.04 12.43 3.73
C PRO A 7 8.91 11.28 4.28
N THR A 8 8.27 10.33 4.95
CA THR A 8 8.92 9.12 5.48
C THR A 8 8.57 7.84 4.70
N THR A 9 7.73 7.97 3.67
CA THR A 9 7.27 6.86 2.83
C THR A 9 7.58 7.11 1.36
N PHE A 10 7.83 6.04 0.60
CA PHE A 10 8.14 6.09 -0.83
C PHE A 10 7.21 5.19 -1.65
N SER A 11 7.11 5.45 -2.95
CA SER A 11 6.40 4.61 -3.90
C SER A 11 7.29 4.37 -5.11
N TYR A 12 7.63 3.10 -5.38
CA TYR A 12 8.45 2.78 -6.55
C TYR A 12 7.68 3.03 -7.85
N PRO A 13 8.22 3.84 -8.77
CA PRO A 13 7.62 4.03 -10.09
C PRO A 13 7.53 2.70 -10.83
N GLY A 14 6.33 2.39 -11.34
CA GLY A 14 6.07 1.13 -12.05
C GLY A 14 6.38 -0.13 -11.24
N TYR A 15 6.47 -0.03 -9.91
CA TYR A 15 6.86 -1.13 -9.01
C TYR A 15 8.28 -1.66 -9.24
N ALA A 16 9.12 -0.95 -10.00
CA ALA A 16 10.50 -1.35 -10.24
C ALA A 16 11.37 -1.09 -9.01
N THR A 17 12.04 -2.14 -8.52
CA THR A 17 12.92 -2.09 -7.35
C THR A 17 14.31 -2.61 -7.67
N SER A 18 15.29 -2.27 -6.82
CA SER A 18 16.61 -2.87 -6.80
C SER A 18 17.18 -2.81 -5.38
N PRO A 19 18.13 -3.68 -5.01
CA PRO A 19 18.80 -3.58 -3.71
C PRO A 19 19.43 -2.21 -3.46
N ALA A 20 20.08 -1.64 -4.49
CA ALA A 20 20.69 -0.32 -4.42
C ALA A 20 19.66 0.80 -4.16
N ALA A 21 18.46 0.70 -4.73
CA ALA A 21 17.40 1.68 -4.48
C ALA A 21 16.95 1.65 -3.00
N SER A 22 16.80 0.45 -2.41
CA SER A 22 16.48 0.31 -0.99
C SER A 22 17.56 0.90 -0.08
N GLU A 23 18.85 0.73 -0.41
CA GLU A 23 19.96 1.34 0.32
C GLU A 23 19.89 2.88 0.29
N VAL A 24 19.62 3.44 -0.88
CA VAL A 24 19.44 4.89 -1.03
C VAL A 24 18.27 5.38 -0.17
N LEU A 25 17.11 4.72 -0.23
CA LEU A 25 15.95 5.09 0.57
C LEU A 25 16.26 5.04 2.08
N ARG A 26 16.96 3.99 2.53
CA ARG A 26 17.42 3.86 3.92
C ARG A 26 18.34 5.02 4.32
N SER A 27 19.33 5.35 3.49
CA SER A 27 20.26 6.46 3.75
C SER A 27 19.59 7.84 3.80
N ARG A 28 18.42 7.98 3.16
CA ARG A 28 17.62 9.21 3.11
C ARG A 28 16.55 9.28 4.20
N GLY A 29 16.47 8.27 5.08
CA GLY A 29 15.53 8.25 6.20
C GLY A 29 14.10 7.81 5.83
N TYR A 30 13.88 7.20 4.67
CA TYR A 30 12.60 6.55 4.37
C TYR A 30 12.44 5.28 5.21
N LEU A 31 11.23 5.09 5.73
CA LEU A 31 10.89 3.97 6.60
C LEU A 31 10.11 2.89 5.86
N LEU A 32 9.31 3.29 4.88
CA LEU A 32 8.34 2.43 4.20
C LEU A 32 8.34 2.71 2.69
N ALA A 33 8.24 1.70 1.84
CA ALA A 33 8.11 1.91 0.40
C ALA A 33 7.26 0.83 -0.28
N ARG A 34 6.22 1.22 -1.04
CA ARG A 34 5.35 0.26 -1.76
C ARG A 34 5.91 -0.14 -3.12
N ALA A 35 5.89 -1.44 -3.43
CA ALA A 35 6.69 -2.05 -4.50
C ALA A 35 5.98 -3.14 -5.34
N GLY A 36 4.65 -3.28 -5.30
CA GLY A 36 3.95 -4.26 -6.16
C GLY A 36 3.86 -5.67 -5.55
N GLY A 37 3.72 -6.73 -6.35
CA GLY A 37 3.92 -8.11 -5.85
C GLY A 37 2.67 -8.94 -5.46
N ALA A 38 1.45 -8.42 -5.61
CA ALA A 38 0.19 -9.16 -5.52
C ALA A 38 0.01 -10.07 -4.27
N ARG A 39 0.51 -9.61 -3.11
CA ARG A 39 0.41 -10.32 -1.83
C ARG A 39 0.35 -9.34 -0.66
N VAL A 40 -0.05 -9.84 0.50
CA VAL A 40 0.01 -9.08 1.76
C VAL A 40 1.44 -8.94 2.28
N PHE A 41 1.67 -7.88 3.05
CA PHE A 41 2.89 -7.61 3.79
C PHE A 41 2.88 -8.39 5.11
N ASP A 42 3.98 -9.09 5.40
CA ASP A 42 4.26 -9.75 6.67
C ASP A 42 5.35 -8.94 7.41
N PRO A 43 5.00 -8.12 8.42
CA PRO A 43 5.96 -7.28 9.13
C PRO A 43 7.12 -8.04 9.77
N ALA A 44 6.96 -9.34 10.04
CA ALA A 44 8.01 -10.15 10.65
C ALA A 44 9.05 -10.67 9.65
N LYS A 45 8.75 -10.64 8.34
CA LYS A 45 9.57 -11.30 7.30
C LYS A 45 9.98 -10.37 6.18
N ASP A 46 9.10 -9.46 5.80
CA ASP A 46 9.27 -8.62 4.63
C ASP A 46 10.08 -7.36 4.95
N ASP A 47 10.86 -6.89 3.98
CA ASP A 47 11.55 -5.61 4.09
C ASP A 47 10.53 -4.46 3.95
N PRO A 48 10.45 -3.54 4.94
CA PRO A 48 9.52 -2.41 4.88
C PRO A 48 9.83 -1.43 3.73
N LEU A 49 11.02 -1.48 3.12
CA LEU A 49 11.34 -0.70 1.92
C LEU A 49 11.01 -1.42 0.61
N THR A 50 10.28 -2.54 0.66
CA THR A 50 9.69 -3.21 -0.50
C THR A 50 8.33 -3.82 -0.14
N LEU A 51 7.44 -3.01 0.44
CA LEU A 51 6.09 -3.44 0.84
C LEU A 51 5.34 -3.99 -0.38
N PRO A 52 4.85 -5.23 -0.30
CA PRO A 52 4.02 -5.77 -1.34
C PRO A 52 2.63 -5.11 -1.30
N GLN A 53 1.95 -5.06 -2.44
CA GLN A 53 0.55 -4.63 -2.54
C GLN A 53 -0.35 -5.84 -2.79
N ALA A 54 -1.41 -5.97 -1.99
CA ALA A 54 -2.40 -7.03 -2.11
C ALA A 54 -3.45 -6.70 -3.19
N PHE A 55 -3.65 -5.41 -3.48
CA PHE A 55 -4.60 -4.95 -4.47
C PHE A 55 -4.11 -3.66 -5.13
N ASP A 56 -4.28 -3.56 -6.44
CA ASP A 56 -4.04 -2.37 -7.24
C ASP A 56 -5.27 -2.16 -8.14
N SER A 57 -6.03 -1.10 -7.88
CA SER A 57 -7.30 -0.89 -8.57
C SER A 57 -7.08 -0.53 -10.03
N LYS A 58 -7.77 -1.27 -10.90
CA LYS A 58 -7.86 -1.07 -12.34
C LYS A 58 -9.34 -0.99 -12.76
N PRO A 59 -9.64 -0.53 -13.99
CA PRO A 59 -11.01 -0.49 -14.49
C PRO A 59 -11.74 -1.84 -14.41
N ASP A 60 -11.04 -2.93 -14.70
CA ASP A 60 -11.57 -4.31 -14.73
C ASP A 60 -11.53 -5.02 -13.36
N SER A 61 -10.91 -4.42 -12.33
CA SER A 61 -10.86 -5.06 -11.01
C SER A 61 -12.25 -5.29 -10.43
N THR A 62 -12.51 -6.45 -9.85
CA THR A 62 -13.84 -6.80 -9.34
C THR A 62 -13.96 -6.55 -7.83
N MET A 63 -15.20 -6.51 -7.32
CA MET A 63 -15.45 -6.48 -5.87
C MET A 63 -14.98 -7.77 -5.20
N GLU A 64 -15.06 -8.91 -5.88
CA GLU A 64 -14.58 -10.19 -5.37
C GLU A 64 -13.06 -10.21 -5.19
N GLN A 65 -12.32 -9.70 -6.18
CA GLN A 65 -10.86 -9.55 -6.08
C GLN A 65 -10.48 -8.63 -4.90
N PHE A 66 -11.20 -7.53 -4.72
CA PHE A 66 -10.99 -6.63 -3.59
C PHE A 66 -11.24 -7.31 -2.24
N LYS A 67 -12.39 -7.99 -2.10
CA LYS A 67 -12.73 -8.76 -0.89
C LYS A 67 -11.71 -9.85 -0.60
N ALA A 68 -11.24 -10.55 -1.63
CA ALA A 68 -10.20 -11.57 -1.51
C ALA A 68 -8.84 -10.97 -1.06
N ALA A 69 -8.50 -9.76 -1.51
CA ALA A 69 -7.28 -9.09 -1.08
C ALA A 69 -7.35 -8.66 0.39
N ILE A 70 -8.45 -8.04 0.83
CA ILE A 70 -8.59 -7.57 2.22
C ILE A 70 -8.74 -8.73 3.21
N ALA A 71 -9.34 -9.86 2.80
CA ALA A 71 -9.45 -11.06 3.62
C ALA A 71 -8.09 -11.70 3.99
N GLN A 72 -7.03 -11.35 3.26
CA GLN A 72 -5.66 -11.77 3.59
C GLN A 72 -5.02 -10.94 4.72
N ALA A 73 -5.60 -9.81 5.11
CA ALA A 73 -5.15 -8.98 6.22
C ALA A 73 -5.51 -9.60 7.59
N ARG A 74 -4.93 -10.76 7.85
CA ARG A 74 -5.12 -11.57 9.06
C ARG A 74 -3.78 -12.10 9.56
N ASP A 75 -3.78 -12.62 10.78
CA ASP A 75 -2.59 -13.22 11.41
C ASP A 75 -1.39 -12.26 11.44
N GLY A 76 -1.65 -10.99 11.73
CA GLY A 76 -0.64 -9.92 11.77
C GLY A 76 -0.18 -9.40 10.39
N LYS A 77 -0.68 -9.95 9.28
CA LYS A 77 -0.36 -9.48 7.93
C LYS A 77 -1.20 -8.26 7.54
N ILE A 78 -0.66 -7.44 6.66
CA ILE A 78 -1.24 -6.16 6.26
C ILE A 78 -1.51 -6.17 4.75
N ALA A 79 -2.75 -5.91 4.35
CA ALA A 79 -3.09 -5.68 2.94
C ALA A 79 -2.83 -4.21 2.57
N VAL A 80 -1.80 -3.97 1.76
CA VAL A 80 -1.56 -2.65 1.15
C VAL A 80 -2.40 -2.55 -0.13
N LEU A 81 -3.19 -1.47 -0.24
CA LEU A 81 -4.14 -1.23 -1.31
C LEU A 81 -3.72 0.03 -2.09
N THR A 82 -3.64 -0.05 -3.41
CA THR A 82 -3.26 1.07 -4.28
C THR A 82 -4.45 1.53 -5.12
N PHE A 83 -4.68 2.84 -5.13
CA PHE A 83 -5.59 3.53 -6.05
C PHE A 83 -4.79 4.64 -6.72
N HIS A 84 -4.78 4.70 -8.04
CA HIS A 84 -3.97 5.69 -8.79
C HIS A 84 -4.60 7.09 -8.74
N GLY A 85 -5.90 7.16 -9.01
CA GLY A 85 -6.73 8.34 -8.78
C GLY A 85 -8.20 7.96 -8.79
N VAL A 86 -9.01 8.79 -8.14
CA VAL A 86 -10.44 8.59 -7.95
C VAL A 86 -11.18 9.89 -8.34
N PRO A 87 -11.45 10.14 -9.62
CA PRO A 87 -10.98 9.39 -10.79
C PRO A 87 -9.58 9.82 -11.27
N ASP A 88 -8.93 8.97 -12.07
CA ASP A 88 -7.78 9.32 -12.90
C ASP A 88 -8.18 9.27 -14.39
N ILE A 89 -8.80 10.35 -14.86
CA ILE A 89 -9.31 10.45 -16.25
C ILE A 89 -8.16 10.50 -17.26
N LYS A 90 -6.96 10.94 -16.85
CA LYS A 90 -5.79 11.06 -17.73
C LYS A 90 -5.12 9.71 -17.97
N HIS A 91 -5.28 8.75 -17.07
CA HIS A 91 -4.70 7.42 -17.16
C HIS A 91 -5.80 6.34 -17.06
N PRO A 92 -6.65 6.18 -18.10
CA PRO A 92 -7.82 5.31 -18.04
C PRO A 92 -7.48 3.84 -17.71
N TRP A 93 -6.29 3.35 -18.07
CA TRP A 93 -5.85 1.97 -17.78
C TRP A 93 -5.61 1.69 -16.28
N VAL A 94 -5.56 2.71 -15.43
CA VAL A 94 -5.44 2.58 -13.96
C VAL A 94 -6.53 3.34 -13.19
N ASN A 95 -7.55 3.83 -13.90
CA ASN A 95 -8.61 4.61 -13.29
C ASN A 95 -9.45 3.79 -12.30
N THR A 96 -9.83 4.42 -11.19
CA THR A 96 -10.88 3.94 -10.30
C THR A 96 -12.05 4.90 -10.35
N ASP A 97 -13.22 4.42 -10.78
CA ASP A 97 -14.45 5.20 -10.74
C ASP A 97 -14.84 5.56 -9.28
N PRO A 98 -15.34 6.78 -8.98
CA PRO A 98 -15.73 7.17 -7.63
C PRO A 98 -16.80 6.28 -6.97
N VAL A 99 -17.79 5.78 -7.73
CA VAL A 99 -18.81 4.85 -7.22
C VAL A 99 -18.17 3.52 -6.85
N LYS A 100 -17.26 3.03 -7.71
CA LYS A 100 -16.48 1.82 -7.44
C LYS A 100 -15.60 1.96 -6.19
N PHE A 101 -14.92 3.10 -6.04
CA PHE A 101 -14.13 3.41 -4.85
C PHE A 101 -14.97 3.46 -3.58
N ALA A 102 -16.13 4.12 -3.61
CA ALA A 102 -17.05 4.16 -2.47
C ALA A 102 -17.49 2.75 -2.05
N ALA A 103 -17.78 1.86 -3.01
CA ALA A 103 -18.10 0.47 -2.74
C ALA A 103 -16.93 -0.29 -2.08
N TYR A 104 -15.68 -0.02 -2.49
CA TYR A 104 -14.50 -0.60 -1.83
C TYR A 104 -14.33 -0.10 -0.39
N MET A 105 -14.56 1.18 -0.14
CA MET A 105 -14.50 1.73 1.23
C MET A 105 -15.61 1.14 2.12
N GLN A 106 -16.81 0.94 1.57
CA GLN A 106 -17.89 0.26 2.28
C GLN A 106 -17.54 -1.18 2.60
N ALA A 107 -16.93 -1.92 1.66
CA ALA A 107 -16.48 -3.29 1.91
C ALA A 107 -15.40 -3.39 3.01
N LEU A 108 -14.49 -2.41 3.11
CA LEU A 108 -13.53 -2.34 4.24
C LEU A 108 -14.24 -2.15 5.58
N LYS A 109 -15.23 -1.26 5.62
CA LYS A 109 -16.03 -0.98 6.81
C LYS A 109 -16.82 -2.22 7.24
N ASP A 110 -17.53 -2.85 6.32
CA ASP A 110 -18.35 -4.04 6.59
C ASP A 110 -17.50 -5.24 7.04
N SER A 111 -16.26 -5.33 6.55
CA SER A 111 -15.31 -6.37 6.96
C SER A 111 -14.64 -6.09 8.30
N GLY A 112 -14.95 -4.98 8.96
CA GLY A 112 -14.36 -4.60 10.26
C GLY A 112 -12.87 -4.28 10.17
N CYS A 113 -12.34 -3.94 8.99
CA CYS A 113 -10.92 -3.67 8.81
C CYS A 113 -10.48 -2.41 9.57
N LYS A 114 -9.36 -2.49 10.30
CA LYS A 114 -8.66 -1.29 10.79
C LYS A 114 -7.79 -0.73 9.67
N VAL A 115 -8.24 0.37 9.07
CA VAL A 115 -7.49 1.09 8.02
C VAL A 115 -6.59 2.14 8.66
N VAL A 116 -5.33 2.21 8.22
CA VAL A 116 -4.34 3.19 8.69
C VAL A 116 -3.66 3.87 7.52
N ALA A 117 -3.12 5.07 7.74
CA ALA A 117 -2.25 5.70 6.75
C ALA A 117 -0.95 4.89 6.61
N LEU A 118 -0.34 4.88 5.42
CA LEU A 118 0.88 4.09 5.19
C LEU A 118 1.99 4.43 6.20
N ARG A 119 2.20 5.71 6.52
CA ARG A 119 3.18 6.15 7.53
C ARG A 119 2.96 5.52 8.92
N ASP A 120 1.71 5.24 9.29
CA ASP A 120 1.37 4.70 10.60
C ASP A 120 1.60 3.18 10.68
N LEU A 121 1.87 2.52 9.53
CA LEU A 121 2.33 1.13 9.49
C LEU A 121 3.63 0.93 10.28
N ALA A 122 4.46 1.97 10.41
CA ALA A 122 5.70 1.93 11.19
C ALA A 122 5.47 1.47 12.65
N ARG A 123 4.28 1.69 13.22
CA ARG A 123 3.90 1.24 14.57
C ARG A 123 3.74 -0.27 14.72
N TYR A 124 3.66 -0.98 13.58
CA TYR A 124 3.43 -2.43 13.49
C TYR A 124 4.68 -3.19 13.05
N LEU A 125 5.78 -2.47 12.78
CA LEU A 125 7.06 -3.11 12.45
C LEU A 125 7.70 -3.70 13.71
N PRO A 126 8.45 -4.80 13.59
CA PRO A 126 9.26 -5.29 14.69
C PRO A 126 10.29 -4.23 15.10
N PRO A 127 10.75 -4.25 16.36
CA PRO A 127 11.83 -3.37 16.79
C PRO A 127 13.07 -3.60 15.91
N PRO A 128 13.88 -2.55 15.66
CA PRO A 128 15.11 -2.71 14.90
C PRO A 128 15.98 -3.78 15.51
N LYS A 129 16.51 -4.68 14.67
CA LYS A 129 17.51 -5.67 15.11
C LYS A 129 18.73 -4.90 15.60
N ARG A 130 19.14 -5.17 16.86
CA ARG A 130 20.35 -4.63 17.46
C ARG A 130 21.60 -5.14 16.76
#